data_AF-A0A2Z5JCC6-F1
#
_entry.id   AF-A0A2Z5JCC6-F1
#
_cell.length_a   1.000
_cell.length_b   1.000
_cell.length_c   1.000
_cell.angle_alpha   90.00
_cell.angle_beta   90.00
_cell.angle_gamma   90.00
#
_symmetry.space_group_name_H-M   'P 1'
#
loop_
_entity.id
_entity.type
_entity.pdbx_description
1 polymer ?
#
loop_
_entity_poly.entity_id
_entity_poly.type
_entity_poly.pdbx_seq_one_letter_code
_entity_poly.pdbx_strand_id
1 'polypeptide(L)'
;MTEEFLVTKPDRSPSPNAPKTELDEVRDLILRYPGVARVRLDHTSAGRLTACIQGWENANDLSPSGPLSELAEINPHETRFLYDEIFSAESYLQGGITLREDAVVFDVGANIGMFSLFVGARCPSASVFAYEPVPDVFDVLRRNVERHGVSARLLPFGLSDREQEIVFNFYPGISIMSCRSDYADLDNEVDLIKQYVVNTREAGAAGRDDHLAQVEALVSKDFELTERRCRLRPLSDVIEETGVTRIDLLKIDVQRAELDVLRGVADRHWPLIQQISMEVHDEKGTPTEGRVQLVRDLLTANGFRATVAEEDLLRGTGRYAVQAVRPEYADDPRPVVASAESGRPRLDPRAIADWLAARRPAGRLPDEVVLVDALPPQS
;
A
#
# COMPACT_ATOMS: atom_id res chain seq x y z
N MET A 1 -29.85 23.71 -41.97
CA MET A 1 -29.28 24.20 -40.71
C MET A 1 -28.95 22.98 -39.88
N THR A 2 -27.70 22.55 -39.97
CA THR A 2 -27.15 21.34 -39.34
C THR A 2 -25.90 21.83 -38.61
N GLU A 3 -25.95 21.89 -37.28
CA GLU A 3 -24.79 22.21 -36.45
C GLU A 3 -24.12 20.90 -36.03
N GLU A 4 -22.87 20.72 -36.48
CA GLU A 4 -21.95 19.70 -36.02
C GLU A 4 -21.41 20.08 -34.64
N PHE A 5 -21.61 19.22 -33.65
CA PHE A 5 -20.93 19.30 -32.36
C PHE A 5 -19.50 18.76 -32.52
N LEU A 6 -18.52 19.66 -32.39
CA LEU A 6 -17.10 19.35 -32.23
C LEU A 6 -16.87 18.57 -30.92
N VAL A 7 -16.64 17.27 -31.04
CA VAL A 7 -16.10 16.43 -29.97
C VAL A 7 -14.59 16.70 -29.89
N THR A 8 -14.17 17.41 -28.84
CA THR A 8 -12.76 17.49 -28.46
C THR A 8 -12.29 16.10 -28.01
N LYS A 9 -11.22 15.60 -28.64
CA LYS A 9 -10.59 14.32 -28.30
C LYS A 9 -10.08 14.36 -26.86
N PRO A 10 -10.27 13.30 -26.05
CA PRO A 10 -9.60 13.18 -24.78
C PRO A 10 -8.09 12.95 -25.00
N ASP A 11 -7.34 13.47 -24.04
CA ASP A 11 -5.89 13.43 -23.91
C ASP A 11 -5.32 12.01 -24.18
N ARG A 12 -4.32 11.94 -25.05
CA ARG A 12 -3.65 10.68 -25.40
C ARG A 12 -2.67 10.35 -24.30
N SER A 13 -3.07 9.47 -23.38
CA SER A 13 -2.09 8.69 -22.63
C SER A 13 -1.13 8.00 -23.62
N PRO A 14 0.20 8.12 -23.45
CA PRO A 14 1.15 7.52 -24.36
C PRO A 14 1.01 6.00 -24.35
N SER A 15 1.15 5.38 -25.53
CA SER A 15 1.18 3.92 -25.67
C SER A 15 2.25 3.33 -24.75
N PRO A 16 1.97 2.24 -24.01
CA PRO A 16 2.92 1.62 -23.07
C PRO A 16 4.22 1.11 -23.72
N ASN A 17 4.30 1.12 -25.06
CA ASN A 17 5.48 0.71 -25.85
C ASN A 17 6.17 1.87 -26.60
N ALA A 18 5.86 3.13 -26.31
CA ALA A 18 6.64 4.25 -26.86
C ALA A 18 8.03 4.29 -26.20
N PRO A 19 9.12 4.57 -26.95
CA PRO A 19 10.45 4.71 -26.35
C PRO A 19 10.43 5.86 -25.34
N LYS A 20 10.86 5.58 -24.10
CA LYS A 20 10.98 6.59 -23.05
C LYS A 20 11.91 7.70 -23.49
N THR A 21 11.53 8.95 -23.24
CA THR A 21 12.43 10.06 -23.49
C THR A 21 13.54 10.10 -22.44
N GLU A 22 14.63 10.80 -22.71
CA GLU A 22 15.69 11.03 -21.72
C GLU A 22 15.15 11.68 -20.43
N LEU A 23 14.13 12.54 -20.54
CA LEU A 23 13.47 13.15 -19.38
C LEU A 23 12.63 12.15 -18.59
N ASP A 24 11.96 11.19 -19.26
CA ASP A 24 11.24 10.12 -18.57
C ASP A 24 12.20 9.25 -17.76
N GLU A 25 13.39 8.93 -18.29
CA GLU A 25 14.40 8.17 -17.54
C GLU A 25 14.88 8.91 -16.30
N VAL A 26 15.12 10.22 -16.40
CA VAL A 26 15.52 11.06 -15.25
C VAL A 26 14.40 11.12 -14.22
N ARG A 27 13.15 11.30 -14.67
CA ARG A 27 11.97 11.31 -13.80
C ARG A 27 11.83 9.99 -13.04
N ASP A 28 11.88 8.87 -13.76
CA ASP A 28 11.76 7.52 -13.18
C ASP A 28 12.94 7.17 -12.27
N LEU A 29 14.11 7.76 -12.50
CA LEU A 29 15.23 7.66 -11.57
C LEU A 29 14.94 8.46 -10.29
N ILE A 30 14.48 9.71 -10.39
CA ILE A 30 14.14 10.54 -9.22
C ILE A 30 13.04 9.90 -8.36
N LEU A 31 12.01 9.31 -8.98
CA LEU A 31 10.93 8.60 -8.26
C LEU A 31 11.43 7.40 -7.44
N ARG A 32 12.62 6.87 -7.76
CA ARG A 32 13.26 5.78 -6.99
C ARG A 32 14.13 6.30 -5.84
N TYR A 33 14.17 7.60 -5.58
CA TYR A 33 14.83 8.13 -4.40
C TYR A 33 13.91 7.97 -3.16
N PRO A 34 14.41 7.45 -2.02
CA PRO A 34 13.59 7.22 -0.83
C PRO A 34 12.84 8.48 -0.38
N GLY A 35 11.53 8.35 -0.13
CA GLY A 35 10.67 9.44 0.32
C GLY A 35 10.12 10.37 -0.77
N VAL A 36 10.58 10.26 -2.03
CA VAL A 36 10.01 11.03 -3.15
C VAL A 36 8.63 10.46 -3.51
N ALA A 37 7.63 11.33 -3.53
CA ALA A 37 6.29 10.99 -4.00
C ALA A 37 6.09 11.40 -5.45
N ARG A 38 6.45 12.64 -5.79
CA ARG A 38 6.22 13.21 -7.11
C ARG A 38 7.41 14.03 -7.56
N VAL A 39 7.59 14.10 -8.87
CA VAL A 39 8.60 14.94 -9.50
C VAL A 39 8.04 15.55 -10.78
N ARG A 40 8.31 16.83 -10.98
CA ARG A 40 8.17 17.49 -12.29
C ARG A 40 9.52 17.97 -12.79
N LEU A 41 9.76 17.73 -14.07
CA LEU A 41 10.91 18.25 -14.80
C LEU A 41 10.43 19.36 -15.72
N ASP A 42 10.81 20.60 -15.41
CA ASP A 42 10.45 21.79 -16.20
C ASP A 42 11.70 22.51 -16.70
N HIS A 43 11.58 23.19 -17.84
CA HIS A 43 12.62 24.11 -18.29
C HIS A 43 12.27 25.53 -17.82
N THR A 44 13.20 26.17 -17.12
CA THR A 44 13.11 27.60 -16.83
C THR A 44 13.11 28.42 -18.12
N SER A 45 12.68 29.68 -18.04
CA SER A 45 12.76 30.63 -19.17
C SER A 45 14.19 30.85 -19.70
N ALA A 46 15.20 30.53 -18.89
CA ALA A 46 16.61 30.54 -19.27
C ALA A 46 17.12 29.22 -19.87
N GLY A 47 16.25 28.22 -20.06
CA GLY A 47 16.58 26.92 -20.67
C GLY A 47 17.23 25.90 -19.74
N ARG A 48 17.37 26.21 -18.43
CA ARG A 48 17.85 25.27 -17.41
C ARG A 48 16.76 24.29 -17.01
N LEU A 49 17.12 23.01 -16.86
CA LEU A 49 16.22 21.95 -16.43
C LEU A 49 16.13 21.92 -14.90
N THR A 50 14.95 22.08 -14.34
CA THR A 50 14.70 22.04 -12.90
C THR A 50 13.85 20.83 -12.54
N ALA A 51 14.24 20.10 -11.50
CA ALA A 51 13.46 19.05 -10.89
C ALA A 51 12.74 19.58 -9.63
N CYS A 52 11.44 19.80 -9.73
CA CYS A 52 10.58 20.10 -8.59
C CYS A 52 10.12 18.79 -7.97
N ILE A 53 10.44 18.56 -6.71
CA ILE A 53 10.19 17.29 -6.00
C ILE A 53 9.26 17.53 -4.82
N GLN A 54 8.29 16.66 -4.67
CA GLN A 54 7.41 16.60 -3.50
C GLN A 54 7.56 15.25 -2.83
N GLY A 55 7.71 15.24 -1.50
CA GLY A 55 7.82 14.03 -0.70
C GLY A 55 6.50 13.54 -0.15
N TRP A 56 6.48 12.29 0.31
CA TRP A 56 5.33 11.71 1.02
C TRP A 56 5.06 12.41 2.35
N GLU A 57 6.09 12.96 3.00
CA GLU A 57 6.00 13.55 4.36
C GLU A 57 5.16 14.83 4.45
N ASN A 58 4.91 15.53 3.33
CA ASN A 58 4.20 16.82 3.30
C ASN A 58 2.67 16.70 3.22
N ALA A 59 2.08 15.55 3.54
CA ALA A 59 0.63 15.36 3.48
C ALA A 59 -0.16 16.05 4.60
N ASN A 60 0.44 16.95 5.38
CA ASN A 60 -0.25 17.65 6.47
C ASN A 60 -1.20 18.77 6.02
N ASP A 61 -1.41 18.96 4.72
CA ASP A 61 -2.49 19.79 4.21
C ASP A 61 -3.39 19.01 3.28
N LEU A 62 -4.70 19.21 3.45
CA LEU A 62 -5.81 18.95 2.51
C LEU A 62 -5.64 19.71 1.18
N SER A 63 -4.41 20.07 0.82
CA SER A 63 -4.10 20.84 -0.36
C SER A 63 -4.37 19.95 -1.58
N PRO A 64 -5.13 20.43 -2.57
CA PRO A 64 -5.33 19.75 -3.85
C PRO A 64 -4.01 19.52 -4.63
N SER A 65 -2.88 19.93 -4.07
CA SER A 65 -1.54 19.77 -4.61
C SER A 65 -0.63 18.80 -3.83
N GLY A 66 -1.12 18.15 -2.77
CA GLY A 66 -0.36 17.17 -1.98
C GLY A 66 -0.03 15.86 -2.72
N PRO A 67 0.78 14.95 -2.15
CA PRO A 67 1.20 13.72 -2.82
C PRO A 67 0.02 12.78 -3.15
N LEU A 68 -1.08 12.88 -2.40
CA LEU A 68 -2.28 12.07 -2.64
C LEU A 68 -3.11 12.54 -3.84
N SER A 69 -2.98 13.80 -4.30
CA SER A 69 -3.91 14.37 -5.29
C SER A 69 -3.76 13.80 -6.71
N GLU A 70 -2.71 13.03 -6.96
CA GLU A 70 -2.45 12.35 -8.23
C GLU A 70 -2.71 10.84 -8.19
N LEU A 71 -3.11 10.31 -7.03
CA LEU A 71 -3.50 8.92 -6.90
C LEU A 71 -4.85 8.69 -7.59
N ALA A 72 -4.95 7.59 -8.31
CA ALA A 72 -6.24 7.02 -8.62
C ALA A 72 -6.86 6.56 -7.29
N GLU A 73 -8.07 7.01 -7.01
CA GLU A 73 -8.78 6.77 -5.76
C GLU A 73 -10.18 6.23 -6.04
N ILE A 74 -10.67 5.42 -5.11
CA ILE A 74 -12.09 4.98 -5.08
C ILE A 74 -12.88 5.95 -4.19
N ASN A 75 -12.34 6.21 -3.00
CA ASN A 75 -12.85 7.18 -2.07
C ASN A 75 -11.68 8.00 -1.48
N PRO A 76 -11.71 9.35 -1.56
CA PRO A 76 -10.65 10.19 -1.01
C PRO A 76 -10.45 10.02 0.50
N HIS A 77 -11.54 9.81 1.25
CA HIS A 77 -11.49 9.63 2.70
C HIS A 77 -10.82 8.31 3.09
N GLU A 78 -11.09 7.25 2.33
CA GLU A 78 -10.42 5.96 2.46
C GLU A 78 -8.93 6.06 2.12
N THR A 79 -8.60 6.77 1.04
CA THR A 79 -7.21 7.01 0.64
C THR A 79 -6.44 7.75 1.73
N ARG A 80 -7.08 8.73 2.38
CA ARG A 80 -6.49 9.45 3.52
C ARG A 80 -6.31 8.53 4.73
N PHE A 81 -7.31 7.73 5.06
CA PHE A 81 -7.23 6.77 6.16
C PHE A 81 -6.05 5.80 5.96
N LEU A 82 -5.94 5.19 4.78
CA LEU A 82 -4.84 4.31 4.42
C LEU A 82 -3.48 5.02 4.48
N TYR A 83 -3.40 6.28 4.04
CA TYR A 83 -2.19 7.06 4.17
C TYR A 83 -1.80 7.25 5.65
N ASP A 84 -2.75 7.59 6.52
CA ASP A 84 -2.45 7.80 7.93
C ASP A 84 -2.03 6.51 8.64
N GLU A 85 -2.67 5.39 8.31
CA GLU A 85 -2.30 4.07 8.83
C GLU A 85 -0.90 3.63 8.34
N ILE A 86 -0.68 3.67 7.02
CA ILE A 86 0.49 3.06 6.38
C ILE A 86 1.70 3.98 6.39
N PHE A 87 1.53 5.25 6.00
CA PHE A 87 2.63 6.21 5.92
C PHE A 87 2.82 6.99 7.22
N SER A 88 1.72 7.38 7.87
CA SER A 88 1.84 8.21 9.07
C SER A 88 2.22 7.39 10.31
N ALA A 89 1.49 6.31 10.57
CA ALA A 89 1.70 5.44 11.72
C ALA A 89 2.70 4.29 11.45
N GLU A 90 3.01 4.01 10.18
CA GLU A 90 3.85 2.88 9.77
C GLU A 90 3.41 1.56 10.45
N SER A 91 2.10 1.30 10.54
CA SER A 91 1.49 0.20 11.30
C SER A 91 2.11 -1.17 10.94
N TYR A 92 2.41 -1.38 9.66
CA TYR A 92 3.00 -2.61 9.13
C TYR A 92 4.50 -2.78 9.39
N LEU A 93 5.19 -1.76 9.95
CA LEU A 93 6.59 -1.86 10.40
C LEU A 93 6.72 -1.97 11.93
N GLN A 94 5.61 -2.01 12.66
CA GLN A 94 5.60 -2.20 14.11
C GLN A 94 6.03 -3.63 14.49
N GLY A 95 6.17 -3.93 15.78
CA GLY A 95 6.45 -5.30 16.24
C GLY A 95 7.84 -5.85 15.82
N GLY A 96 8.78 -4.97 15.48
CA GLY A 96 10.13 -5.34 15.06
C GLY A 96 10.27 -5.69 13.57
N ILE A 97 9.27 -5.39 12.75
CA ILE A 97 9.32 -5.58 11.30
C ILE A 97 10.30 -4.58 10.68
N THR A 98 11.12 -5.07 9.74
CA THR A 98 12.13 -4.27 9.05
C THR A 98 12.14 -4.54 7.55
N LEU A 99 12.42 -3.51 6.75
CA LEU A 99 12.78 -3.66 5.34
C LEU A 99 14.29 -3.54 5.20
N ARG A 100 14.89 -4.58 4.60
CA ARG A 100 16.32 -4.60 4.23
C ARG A 100 16.47 -4.30 2.75
N GLU A 101 17.65 -3.85 2.33
CA GLU A 101 17.95 -3.67 0.90
C GLU A 101 17.59 -4.93 0.10
N ASP A 102 17.03 -4.73 -1.09
CA ASP A 102 16.58 -5.78 -1.99
C ASP A 102 15.53 -6.72 -1.36
N ALA A 103 14.71 -6.23 -0.43
CA ALA A 103 13.61 -6.99 0.19
C ALA A 103 12.64 -7.52 -0.87
N VAL A 104 12.22 -8.78 -0.73
CA VAL A 104 11.10 -9.37 -1.46
C VAL A 104 9.86 -9.25 -0.58
N VAL A 105 8.89 -8.44 -0.99
CA VAL A 105 7.69 -8.13 -0.21
C VAL A 105 6.46 -8.68 -0.91
N PHE A 106 5.62 -9.40 -0.18
CA PHE A 106 4.33 -9.87 -0.66
C PHE A 106 3.24 -9.02 0.02
N ASP A 107 2.50 -8.25 -0.76
CA ASP A 107 1.41 -7.37 -0.33
C ASP A 107 0.07 -8.06 -0.65
N VAL A 108 -0.45 -8.84 0.31
CA VAL A 108 -1.67 -9.64 0.14
C VAL A 108 -2.88 -8.81 0.59
N GLY A 109 -3.77 -8.52 -0.34
CA GLY A 109 -4.81 -7.50 -0.19
C GLY A 109 -4.24 -6.11 -0.41
N ALA A 110 -3.68 -5.89 -1.60
CA ALA A 110 -2.97 -4.66 -1.94
C ALA A 110 -3.90 -3.44 -2.06
N ASN A 111 -5.22 -3.65 -2.21
CA ASN A 111 -6.21 -2.59 -2.37
C ASN A 111 -5.77 -1.60 -3.48
N ILE A 112 -5.85 -0.29 -3.29
CA ILE A 112 -5.40 0.74 -4.25
C ILE A 112 -3.87 0.89 -4.32
N GLY A 113 -3.11 0.07 -3.58
CA GLY A 113 -1.65 0.00 -3.65
C GLY A 113 -0.87 0.85 -2.64
N MET A 114 -1.53 1.40 -1.63
CA MET A 114 -0.86 2.30 -0.67
C MET A 114 0.34 1.65 0.03
N PHE A 115 0.23 0.39 0.45
CA PHE A 115 1.36 -0.32 1.06
C PHE A 115 2.49 -0.60 0.07
N SER A 116 2.16 -1.01 -1.15
CA SER A 116 3.14 -1.14 -2.25
C SER A 116 3.89 0.17 -2.53
N LEU A 117 3.19 1.32 -2.54
CA LEU A 117 3.80 2.65 -2.67
C LEU A 117 4.70 2.99 -1.48
N PHE A 118 4.26 2.68 -0.25
CA PHE A 118 5.05 2.85 0.95
C PHE A 118 6.35 2.06 0.91
N VAL A 119 6.30 0.79 0.51
CA VAL A 119 7.49 -0.05 0.33
C VAL A 119 8.43 0.57 -0.70
N GLY A 120 7.92 1.06 -1.83
CA GLY A 120 8.73 1.77 -2.83
C GLY A 120 9.37 3.05 -2.28
N ALA A 121 8.66 3.80 -1.44
CA ALA A 121 9.16 5.02 -0.81
C ALA A 121 10.23 4.75 0.26
N ARG A 122 10.12 3.64 0.98
CA ARG A 122 11.02 3.30 2.11
C ARG A 122 12.19 2.40 1.70
N CYS A 123 11.98 1.53 0.71
CA CYS A 123 12.97 0.61 0.19
C CYS A 123 12.85 0.53 -1.36
N PRO A 124 13.38 1.53 -2.10
CA PRO A 124 13.24 1.55 -3.56
C PRO A 124 13.86 0.37 -4.31
N SER A 125 14.75 -0.38 -3.66
CA SER A 125 15.34 -1.61 -4.20
C SER A 125 14.49 -2.87 -3.96
N ALA A 126 13.39 -2.76 -3.20
CA ALA A 126 12.50 -3.89 -2.96
C ALA A 126 11.81 -4.37 -4.24
N SER A 127 11.53 -5.67 -4.28
CA SER A 127 10.66 -6.30 -5.27
C SER A 127 9.34 -6.65 -4.62
N VAL A 128 8.26 -6.00 -5.06
CA VAL A 128 6.92 -6.19 -4.48
C VAL A 128 6.09 -7.16 -5.33
N PHE A 129 5.36 -8.07 -4.70
CA PHE A 129 4.35 -8.91 -5.30
C PHE A 129 3.00 -8.49 -4.69
N ALA A 130 2.18 -7.77 -5.45
CA ALA A 130 0.94 -7.18 -4.96
C ALA A 130 -0.27 -7.97 -5.47
N TYR A 131 -1.10 -8.45 -4.55
CA TYR A 131 -2.25 -9.31 -4.80
C TYR A 131 -3.54 -8.56 -4.50
N GLU A 132 -4.35 -8.31 -5.52
CA GLU A 132 -5.69 -7.72 -5.37
C GLU A 132 -6.69 -8.46 -6.26
N PRO A 133 -7.64 -9.24 -5.68
CA PRO A 133 -8.60 -10.02 -6.44
C PRO A 133 -9.69 -9.19 -7.14
N VAL A 134 -10.10 -8.04 -6.58
CA VAL A 134 -11.25 -7.28 -7.07
C VAL A 134 -10.84 -6.48 -8.30
N PRO A 135 -11.40 -6.73 -9.50
CA PRO A 135 -10.91 -6.13 -10.74
C PRO A 135 -10.93 -4.60 -10.74
N ASP A 136 -12.00 -4.01 -10.19
CA ASP A 136 -12.20 -2.56 -10.10
C ASP A 136 -11.10 -1.90 -9.24
N VAL A 137 -10.72 -2.56 -8.13
CA VAL A 137 -9.67 -2.10 -7.21
C VAL A 137 -8.28 -2.37 -7.79
N PHE A 138 -8.09 -3.53 -8.43
CA PHE A 138 -6.84 -3.89 -9.11
C PHE A 138 -6.48 -2.90 -10.22
N ASP A 139 -7.46 -2.37 -10.95
CA ASP A 139 -7.23 -1.33 -11.94
C ASP A 139 -6.71 -0.02 -11.33
N VAL A 140 -7.14 0.31 -10.10
CA VAL A 140 -6.65 1.46 -9.35
C VAL A 140 -5.23 1.20 -8.82
N LEU A 141 -4.98 0.03 -8.21
CA LEU A 141 -3.64 -0.44 -7.83
C LEU A 141 -2.64 -0.27 -8.97
N ARG A 142 -3.00 -0.78 -10.15
CA ARG A 142 -2.15 -0.77 -11.33
C ARG A 142 -1.79 0.66 -11.73
N ARG A 143 -2.77 1.56 -11.81
CA ARG A 143 -2.52 2.97 -12.15
C ARG A 143 -1.60 3.66 -11.14
N ASN A 144 -1.79 3.39 -9.85
CA ASN A 144 -0.98 3.97 -8.78
C ASN A 144 0.46 3.47 -8.82
N VAL A 145 0.67 2.16 -8.90
CA VAL A 145 2.01 1.55 -8.96
C VAL A 145 2.77 1.97 -10.21
N GLU A 146 2.13 1.92 -11.40
CA GLU A 146 2.76 2.32 -12.66
C GLU A 146 3.18 3.79 -12.65
N ARG A 147 2.34 4.69 -12.11
CA ARG A 147 2.62 6.13 -12.04
C ARG A 147 3.83 6.46 -11.17
N HIS A 148 4.03 5.71 -10.08
CA HIS A 148 5.07 6.01 -9.09
C HIS A 148 6.35 5.18 -9.29
N GLY A 149 6.41 4.35 -10.34
CA GLY A 149 7.62 3.63 -10.71
C GLY A 149 8.09 2.59 -9.70
N VAL A 150 7.18 2.06 -8.88
CA VAL A 150 7.48 1.01 -7.90
C VAL A 150 7.80 -0.29 -8.64
N SER A 151 8.88 -0.96 -8.25
CA SER A 151 9.24 -2.27 -8.77
C SER A 151 8.31 -3.36 -8.22
N ALA A 152 7.16 -3.53 -8.86
CA ALA A 152 6.13 -4.47 -8.42
C ALA A 152 5.63 -5.39 -9.54
N ARG A 153 5.36 -6.65 -9.19
CA ARG A 153 4.56 -7.59 -9.98
C ARG A 153 3.14 -7.57 -9.46
N LEU A 154 2.20 -7.16 -10.30
CA LEU A 154 0.77 -7.04 -9.97
C LEU A 154 0.03 -8.32 -10.35
N LEU A 155 -0.74 -8.88 -9.41
CA LEU A 155 -1.37 -10.20 -9.52
C LEU A 155 -2.88 -10.07 -9.27
N PRO A 156 -3.73 -10.23 -10.30
CA PRO A 156 -5.19 -10.00 -10.22
C PRO A 156 -5.92 -11.22 -9.65
N PHE A 157 -5.46 -11.72 -8.51
CA PHE A 157 -6.05 -12.82 -7.76
C PHE A 157 -5.66 -12.69 -6.28
N GLY A 158 -6.51 -13.21 -5.40
CA GLY A 158 -6.23 -13.26 -3.96
C GLY A 158 -5.54 -14.56 -3.56
N LEU A 159 -5.08 -14.63 -2.31
CA LEU A 159 -4.50 -15.84 -1.75
C LEU A 159 -5.47 -16.52 -0.77
N SER A 160 -5.43 -17.85 -0.69
CA SER A 160 -6.27 -18.68 0.18
C SER A 160 -5.59 -20.03 0.44
N ASP A 161 -6.29 -20.91 1.16
CA ASP A 161 -5.94 -22.31 1.40
C ASP A 161 -5.97 -23.21 0.15
N ARG A 162 -6.73 -22.83 -0.89
CA ARG A 162 -6.90 -23.60 -2.13
C ARG A 162 -7.16 -22.74 -3.35
N GLU A 163 -6.93 -23.32 -4.52
CA GLU A 163 -7.31 -22.74 -5.81
C GLU A 163 -8.84 -22.79 -5.97
N GLN A 164 -9.48 -21.63 -6.17
CA GLN A 164 -10.93 -21.53 -6.33
C GLN A 164 -11.35 -20.22 -7.00
N GLU A 165 -12.55 -20.20 -7.56
CA GLU A 165 -13.26 -18.97 -7.92
C GLU A 165 -14.39 -18.76 -6.90
N ILE A 166 -14.48 -17.56 -6.33
CA ILE A 166 -15.46 -17.22 -5.28
C ILE A 166 -16.04 -15.83 -5.53
N VAL A 167 -17.21 -15.56 -4.96
CA VAL A 167 -17.85 -14.25 -4.99
C VAL A 167 -17.29 -13.37 -3.88
N PHE A 168 -16.95 -12.14 -4.24
CA PHE A 168 -16.62 -11.05 -3.34
C PHE A 168 -17.77 -10.05 -3.31
N ASN A 169 -18.06 -9.56 -2.11
CA ASN A 169 -18.91 -8.40 -1.89
C ASN A 169 -18.02 -7.16 -2.05
N PHE A 170 -18.20 -6.44 -3.16
CA PHE A 170 -17.47 -5.21 -3.48
C PHE A 170 -18.36 -3.99 -3.22
N TYR A 171 -17.82 -3.03 -2.47
CA TYR A 171 -18.49 -1.77 -2.15
C TYR A 171 -17.81 -0.63 -2.93
N PRO A 172 -18.38 -0.14 -4.05
CA PRO A 172 -17.74 0.86 -4.91
C PRO A 172 -17.46 2.20 -4.22
N GLY A 173 -18.05 2.47 -3.06
CA GLY A 173 -17.81 3.66 -2.26
C GLY A 173 -16.88 3.47 -1.06
N ILE A 174 -16.49 2.24 -0.72
CA ILE A 174 -15.64 1.92 0.44
C ILE A 174 -14.90 0.59 0.22
N SER A 175 -13.81 0.64 -0.55
CA SER A 175 -13.21 -0.60 -1.04
C SER A 175 -12.52 -1.42 0.05
N ILE A 176 -12.01 -0.78 1.11
CA ILE A 176 -11.40 -1.40 2.30
C ILE A 176 -12.29 -2.43 3.02
N MET A 177 -13.62 -2.37 2.85
CA MET A 177 -14.55 -3.33 3.48
C MET A 177 -14.91 -4.50 2.55
N SER A 178 -14.37 -4.52 1.34
CA SER A 178 -14.69 -5.54 0.35
C SER A 178 -14.05 -6.86 0.75
N CYS A 179 -14.86 -7.91 0.86
CA CYS A 179 -14.42 -9.21 1.36
C CYS A 179 -15.10 -10.36 0.60
N ARG A 180 -14.70 -11.60 0.88
CA ARG A 180 -15.40 -12.78 0.36
C ARG A 180 -16.84 -12.80 0.88
N SER A 181 -17.80 -13.13 0.01
CA SER A 181 -19.22 -13.08 0.35
C SER A 181 -19.62 -14.02 1.50
N ASP A 182 -18.86 -15.10 1.73
CA ASP A 182 -19.07 -16.05 2.82
C ASP A 182 -18.54 -15.55 4.18
N TYR A 183 -17.79 -14.45 4.20
CA TYR A 183 -17.35 -13.75 5.41
C TYR A 183 -18.00 -12.37 5.59
N ALA A 184 -18.90 -11.98 4.70
CA ALA A 184 -19.53 -10.66 4.77
C ALA A 184 -20.50 -10.54 5.95
N ASP A 185 -20.31 -9.52 6.77
CA ASP A 185 -21.18 -9.18 7.90
C ASP A 185 -21.38 -7.66 7.97
N LEU A 186 -22.42 -7.19 7.28
CA LEU A 186 -22.73 -5.76 7.15
C LEU A 186 -23.03 -5.08 8.49
N ASP A 187 -23.62 -5.80 9.44
CA ASP A 187 -23.97 -5.23 10.74
C ASP A 187 -22.71 -4.99 11.57
N ASN A 188 -21.78 -5.96 11.57
CA ASN A 188 -20.47 -5.81 12.21
C ASN A 188 -19.62 -4.71 11.55
N GLU A 189 -19.66 -4.61 10.23
CA GLU A 189 -18.99 -3.56 9.46
C GLU A 189 -19.46 -2.14 9.85
N VAL A 190 -20.77 -1.94 10.06
CA VAL A 190 -21.31 -0.65 10.49
C VAL A 190 -20.95 -0.35 11.95
N ASP A 191 -20.97 -1.36 12.82
CA ASP A 191 -20.63 -1.21 14.23
C ASP A 191 -19.13 -0.96 14.45
N LEU A 192 -18.26 -1.53 13.60
CA LEU A 192 -16.85 -1.20 13.50
C LEU A 192 -16.64 0.31 13.28
N ILE A 193 -17.28 0.89 12.26
CA ILE A 193 -17.07 2.30 11.94
C ILE A 193 -17.57 3.18 13.09
N LYS A 194 -18.71 2.85 13.70
CA LYS A 194 -19.21 3.56 14.90
C LYS A 194 -18.21 3.49 16.05
N GLN A 195 -17.64 2.30 16.32
CA GLN A 195 -16.69 2.11 17.41
C GLN A 195 -15.38 2.86 17.16
N TYR A 196 -14.89 2.87 15.92
CA TYR A 196 -13.73 3.66 15.51
C TYR A 196 -13.96 5.16 15.74
N VAL A 197 -15.14 5.68 15.35
CA VAL A 197 -15.55 7.08 15.59
C VAL A 197 -15.56 7.39 17.09
N VAL A 198 -16.06 6.48 17.93
CA VAL A 198 -16.04 6.63 19.40
C VAL A 198 -14.60 6.69 19.93
N ASN A 199 -13.76 5.73 19.59
CA ASN A 199 -12.36 5.67 20.04
C ASN A 199 -11.58 6.94 19.61
N THR A 200 -11.87 7.44 18.42
CA THR A 200 -11.29 8.70 17.91
C THR A 200 -11.68 9.89 18.78
N ARG A 201 -12.93 10.00 19.22
CA ARG A 201 -13.40 11.07 20.11
C ARG A 201 -12.75 11.00 21.49
N GLU A 202 -12.59 9.79 22.05
CA GLU A 202 -12.02 9.59 23.39
C GLU A 202 -10.53 9.92 23.47
N ALA A 203 -9.76 9.64 22.42
CA ALA A 203 -8.31 9.86 22.42
C ALA A 203 -7.89 11.35 22.32
N GLY A 204 -8.82 12.30 22.19
CA GLY A 204 -8.63 13.71 22.59
C GLY A 204 -7.56 14.58 21.89
N ALA A 205 -7.01 14.18 20.74
CA ALA A 205 -5.96 14.99 20.06
C ALA A 205 -6.56 16.00 19.08
N ALA A 206 -6.14 17.26 19.24
CA ALA A 206 -6.46 18.38 18.36
C ALA A 206 -6.05 18.09 16.90
N GLY A 207 -6.93 18.41 15.94
CA GLY A 207 -6.73 18.16 14.51
C GLY A 207 -7.57 17.01 13.92
N ARG A 208 -8.47 16.41 14.70
CA ARG A 208 -9.28 15.24 14.31
C ARG A 208 -10.74 15.50 13.98
N ASP A 209 -11.23 16.74 14.06
CA ASP A 209 -12.63 17.03 13.70
C ASP A 209 -12.90 16.74 12.22
N ASP A 210 -11.94 17.05 11.34
CA ASP A 210 -12.02 16.70 9.92
C ASP A 210 -11.94 15.19 9.70
N HIS A 211 -10.99 14.48 10.35
CA HIS A 211 -10.86 13.02 10.25
C HIS A 211 -12.14 12.30 10.69
N LEU A 212 -12.75 12.76 11.78
CA LEU A 212 -14.01 12.24 12.31
C LEU A 212 -15.15 12.44 11.32
N ALA A 213 -15.28 13.64 10.75
CA ALA A 213 -16.28 13.95 9.74
C ALA A 213 -16.12 13.09 8.47
N GLN A 214 -14.87 12.78 8.09
CA GLN A 214 -14.57 11.91 6.95
C GLN A 214 -15.00 10.46 7.20
N VAL A 215 -14.75 9.93 8.40
CA VAL A 215 -15.19 8.58 8.78
C VAL A 215 -16.72 8.53 8.92
N GLU A 216 -17.36 9.56 9.49
CA GLU A 216 -18.82 9.67 9.53
C GLU A 216 -19.43 9.74 8.11
N ALA A 217 -18.73 10.36 7.15
CA ALA A 217 -19.14 10.39 5.76
C ALA A 217 -19.06 9.01 5.07
N LEU A 218 -18.25 8.08 5.57
CA LEU A 218 -18.25 6.68 5.11
C LEU A 218 -19.54 5.96 5.52
N VAL A 219 -20.11 6.28 6.69
CA VAL A 219 -21.32 5.64 7.25
C VAL A 219 -22.62 6.23 6.69
N SER A 220 -22.60 7.47 6.21
CA SER A 220 -23.81 8.17 5.75
C SER A 220 -24.21 7.87 4.30
N LYS A 221 -23.40 7.12 3.56
CA LYS A 221 -23.72 6.71 2.18
C LYS A 221 -24.57 5.45 2.17
N ASP A 222 -25.50 5.36 1.23
CA ASP A 222 -26.16 4.10 0.90
C ASP A 222 -25.08 3.11 0.44
N PHE A 223 -24.96 1.98 1.14
CA PHE A 223 -24.00 0.92 0.79
C PHE A 223 -24.45 0.25 -0.50
N GLU A 224 -23.95 0.74 -1.63
CA GLU A 224 -24.08 0.02 -2.90
C GLU A 224 -23.19 -1.23 -2.84
N LEU A 225 -23.83 -2.38 -2.82
CA LEU A 225 -23.16 -3.68 -2.88
C LEU A 225 -23.20 -4.18 -4.32
N THR A 226 -22.03 -4.56 -4.84
CA THR A 226 -21.96 -5.29 -6.11
C THR A 226 -21.10 -6.54 -5.94
N GLU A 227 -21.48 -7.62 -6.61
CA GLU A 227 -20.72 -8.86 -6.55
C GLU A 227 -19.60 -8.87 -7.61
N ARG A 228 -18.46 -9.47 -7.26
CA ARG A 228 -17.35 -9.74 -8.20
C ARG A 228 -16.91 -11.19 -8.05
N ARG A 229 -16.76 -11.90 -9.16
CA ARG A 229 -16.13 -13.23 -9.16
C ARG A 229 -14.64 -13.06 -9.20
N CYS A 230 -13.97 -13.62 -8.21
CA CYS A 230 -12.55 -13.46 -7.98
C CYS A 230 -11.87 -14.82 -7.88
N ARG A 231 -10.66 -14.90 -8.40
CA ARG A 231 -9.80 -16.07 -8.30
C ARG A 231 -8.97 -16.01 -7.02
N LEU A 232 -8.87 -17.13 -6.32
CA LEU A 232 -8.02 -17.33 -5.16
C LEU A 232 -7.05 -18.49 -5.41
N ARG A 233 -5.83 -18.40 -4.87
CA ARG A 233 -4.76 -19.40 -5.06
C ARG A 233 -3.98 -19.66 -3.76
N PRO A 234 -3.40 -20.86 -3.55
CA PRO A 234 -2.44 -21.09 -2.48
C PRO A 234 -1.17 -20.25 -2.66
N LEU A 235 -0.65 -19.67 -1.57
CA LEU A 235 0.63 -18.97 -1.60
C LEU A 235 1.76 -19.89 -2.10
N SER A 236 1.72 -21.18 -1.75
CA SER A 236 2.73 -22.16 -2.18
C SER A 236 2.81 -22.33 -3.69
N ASP A 237 1.67 -22.33 -4.39
CA ASP A 237 1.63 -22.47 -5.84
C ASP A 237 2.27 -21.24 -6.51
N VAL A 238 2.10 -20.07 -5.91
CA VAL A 238 2.71 -18.82 -6.39
C VAL A 238 4.23 -18.81 -6.11
N ILE A 239 4.66 -19.29 -4.94
CA ILE A 239 6.10 -19.44 -4.63
C ILE A 239 6.79 -20.32 -5.68
N GLU A 240 6.16 -21.44 -6.04
CA GLU A 240 6.67 -22.37 -7.07
C GLU A 240 6.69 -21.74 -8.46
N GLU A 241 5.61 -21.06 -8.87
CA GLU A 241 5.50 -20.41 -10.17
C GLU A 241 6.51 -19.26 -10.35
N THR A 242 6.72 -18.48 -9.29
CA THR A 242 7.61 -17.32 -9.29
C THR A 242 9.08 -17.69 -9.11
N GLY A 243 9.35 -18.84 -8.48
CA GLY A 243 10.70 -19.27 -8.14
C GLY A 243 11.37 -18.39 -7.08
N VAL A 244 10.59 -17.64 -6.28
CA VAL A 244 11.15 -16.82 -5.21
C VAL A 244 11.81 -17.72 -4.17
N THR A 245 13.00 -17.31 -3.73
CA THR A 245 13.81 -18.07 -2.76
C THR A 245 13.75 -17.48 -1.35
N ARG A 246 13.09 -16.33 -1.19
CA ARG A 246 12.81 -15.69 0.11
C ARG A 246 11.65 -14.71 -0.01
N ILE A 247 10.95 -14.52 1.11
CA ILE A 247 9.94 -13.49 1.32
C ILE A 247 10.31 -12.79 2.62
N ASP A 248 10.84 -11.57 2.52
CA ASP A 248 11.31 -10.79 3.67
C ASP A 248 10.16 -10.27 4.50
N LEU A 249 9.06 -9.92 3.84
CA LEU A 249 7.84 -9.46 4.49
C LEU A 249 6.64 -9.98 3.70
N LEU A 250 5.79 -10.73 4.39
CA LEU A 250 4.46 -11.11 3.94
C LEU A 250 3.44 -10.24 4.69
N LYS A 251 2.91 -9.21 4.03
CA LYS A 251 1.79 -8.42 4.55
C LYS A 251 0.48 -9.14 4.21
N ILE A 252 -0.41 -9.29 5.18
CA ILE A 252 -1.73 -9.89 4.98
C ILE A 252 -2.82 -9.01 5.59
N ASP A 253 -3.66 -8.44 4.75
CA ASP A 253 -4.90 -7.78 5.18
C ASP A 253 -5.93 -8.05 4.09
N VAL A 254 -6.77 -9.06 4.33
CA VAL A 254 -7.69 -9.63 3.33
C VAL A 254 -9.10 -9.79 3.88
N GLN A 255 -9.44 -9.02 4.92
CA GLN A 255 -10.76 -8.93 5.53
C GLN A 255 -11.35 -10.31 5.88
N ARG A 256 -10.99 -10.82 7.06
CA ARG A 256 -11.44 -12.10 7.64
C ARG A 256 -10.98 -13.35 6.89
N ALA A 257 -9.98 -13.28 6.02
CA ALA A 257 -9.44 -14.46 5.33
C ALA A 257 -7.95 -14.72 5.65
N GLU A 258 -7.41 -14.09 6.69
CA GLU A 258 -5.97 -14.08 6.95
C GLU A 258 -5.44 -15.48 7.30
N LEU A 259 -6.20 -16.22 8.11
CA LEU A 259 -5.87 -17.61 8.46
C LEU A 259 -5.95 -18.53 7.22
N ASP A 260 -6.86 -18.27 6.28
CA ASP A 260 -6.97 -19.00 5.01
C ASP A 260 -5.69 -18.82 4.19
N VAL A 261 -5.15 -17.59 4.10
CA VAL A 261 -3.87 -17.32 3.41
C VAL A 261 -2.73 -18.14 4.02
N LEU A 262 -2.61 -18.16 5.35
CA LEU A 262 -1.56 -18.93 6.05
C LEU A 262 -1.72 -20.44 5.82
N ARG A 263 -2.95 -20.95 5.75
CA ARG A 263 -3.22 -22.36 5.43
C ARG A 263 -2.85 -22.74 4.00
N GLY A 264 -2.68 -21.77 3.10
CA GLY A 264 -2.13 -21.97 1.75
C GLY A 264 -0.61 -22.17 1.69
N VAL A 265 0.09 -22.12 2.83
CA VAL A 265 1.54 -22.32 2.93
C VAL A 265 1.85 -23.76 3.30
N ALA A 266 2.52 -24.47 2.39
CA ALA A 266 3.02 -25.82 2.62
C ALA A 266 4.26 -25.78 3.53
N ASP A 267 4.45 -26.84 4.33
CA ASP A 267 5.55 -26.98 5.30
C ASP A 267 6.93 -26.59 4.74
N ARG A 268 7.23 -26.98 3.50
CA ARG A 268 8.50 -26.69 2.82
C ARG A 268 8.75 -25.20 2.53
N HIS A 269 7.71 -24.37 2.50
CA HIS A 269 7.81 -22.96 2.13
C HIS A 269 7.86 -22.01 3.33
N TRP A 270 7.46 -22.43 4.53
CA TRP A 270 7.58 -21.62 5.74
C TRP A 270 9.00 -21.07 6.00
N PRO A 271 10.10 -21.83 5.76
CA PRO A 271 11.45 -21.30 5.91
C PRO A 271 11.78 -20.13 4.98
N LEU A 272 11.06 -19.97 3.86
CA LEU A 272 11.28 -18.87 2.92
C LEU A 272 10.76 -17.53 3.46
N ILE A 273 9.74 -17.58 4.32
CA ILE A 273 9.11 -16.40 4.92
C ILE A 273 9.89 -15.98 6.17
N GLN A 274 10.35 -14.72 6.20
CA GLN A 274 11.17 -14.17 7.28
C GLN A 274 10.36 -13.35 8.27
N GLN A 275 9.40 -12.57 7.77
CA GLN A 275 8.54 -11.73 8.60
C GLN A 275 7.13 -11.71 8.04
N ILE A 276 6.16 -11.51 8.92
CA ILE A 276 4.74 -11.41 8.60
C ILE A 276 4.15 -10.25 9.39
N SER A 277 3.39 -9.38 8.74
CA SER A 277 2.59 -8.34 9.39
C SER A 277 1.16 -8.44 8.88
N MET A 278 0.18 -8.61 9.76
CA MET A 278 -1.19 -8.84 9.34
C MET A 278 -2.22 -8.21 10.28
N GLU A 279 -3.40 -7.90 9.76
CA GLU A 279 -4.58 -7.55 10.55
C GLU A 279 -5.47 -8.79 10.70
N VAL A 280 -5.55 -9.36 11.90
CA VAL A 280 -6.38 -10.54 12.17
C VAL A 280 -7.74 -10.13 12.71
N HIS A 281 -8.78 -10.64 12.07
CA HIS A 281 -10.15 -10.55 12.55
C HIS A 281 -10.45 -11.69 13.55
N ASP A 282 -10.91 -11.33 14.74
CA ASP A 282 -11.30 -12.23 15.84
C ASP A 282 -12.55 -11.68 16.55
N GLU A 283 -13.67 -11.75 15.83
CA GLU A 283 -14.98 -11.26 16.22
C GLU A 283 -15.79 -12.38 16.90
N LYS A 284 -16.30 -12.11 18.11
CA LYS A 284 -17.07 -13.10 18.89
C LYS A 284 -18.37 -13.49 18.19
N GLY A 285 -18.72 -14.77 18.21
CA GLY A 285 -19.96 -15.29 17.62
C GLY A 285 -19.93 -15.37 16.08
N THR A 286 -18.79 -15.09 15.45
CA THR A 286 -18.59 -15.19 14.00
C THR A 286 -17.68 -16.38 13.66
N PRO A 287 -17.53 -16.77 12.39
CA PRO A 287 -16.52 -17.74 11.95
C PRO A 287 -15.06 -17.34 12.24
N THR A 288 -14.84 -16.10 12.72
CA THR A 288 -13.53 -15.56 13.04
C THR A 288 -13.13 -15.71 14.51
N GLU A 289 -14.04 -16.14 15.38
CA GLU A 289 -13.79 -16.28 16.81
C GLU A 289 -12.61 -17.23 17.11
N GLY A 290 -11.68 -16.75 17.94
CA GLY A 290 -10.47 -17.45 18.38
C GLY A 290 -9.31 -17.42 17.38
N ARG A 291 -9.42 -16.69 16.27
CA ARG A 291 -8.39 -16.71 15.21
C ARG A 291 -7.06 -16.11 15.62
N VAL A 292 -7.00 -15.09 16.48
CA VAL A 292 -5.72 -14.55 16.96
C VAL A 292 -4.90 -15.66 17.61
N GLN A 293 -5.56 -16.50 18.43
CA GLN A 293 -4.90 -17.63 19.09
C GLN A 293 -4.40 -18.67 18.08
N LEU A 294 -5.25 -19.05 17.11
CA LEU A 294 -4.89 -20.02 16.07
C LEU A 294 -3.72 -19.53 15.20
N VAL A 295 -3.74 -18.27 14.81
CA VAL A 295 -2.66 -17.63 14.04
C VAL A 295 -1.37 -17.63 14.84
N ARG A 296 -1.41 -17.20 16.11
CA ARG A 296 -0.22 -17.19 16.98
C ARG A 296 0.41 -18.58 17.12
N ASP A 297 -0.42 -19.60 17.32
CA ASP A 297 0.05 -20.97 17.52
C ASP A 297 0.66 -21.53 16.23
N LEU A 298 0.03 -21.27 15.06
CA LEU A 298 0.56 -21.65 13.75
C LEU A 298 1.92 -20.98 13.47
N LEU A 299 2.03 -19.67 13.72
CA LEU A 299 3.26 -18.92 13.49
C LEU A 299 4.38 -19.39 14.44
N THR A 300 4.07 -19.61 15.71
CA THR A 300 5.04 -20.11 16.70
C THR A 300 5.54 -21.50 16.33
N ALA A 301 4.63 -22.40 15.89
CA ALA A 301 4.98 -23.74 15.43
C ALA A 301 5.93 -23.73 14.21
N ASN A 302 5.89 -22.67 13.40
CA ASN A 302 6.74 -22.47 12.22
C ASN A 302 8.00 -21.61 12.48
N GLY A 303 8.34 -21.39 13.75
CA GLY A 303 9.60 -20.78 14.19
C GLY A 303 9.59 -19.25 14.23
N PHE A 304 8.42 -18.61 14.23
CA PHE A 304 8.32 -17.16 14.40
C PHE A 304 8.16 -16.78 15.88
N ARG A 305 8.69 -15.62 16.25
CA ARG A 305 8.24 -14.89 17.45
C ARG A 305 7.07 -14.01 17.04
N ALA A 306 5.87 -14.31 17.54
CA ALA A 306 4.65 -13.56 17.23
C ALA A 306 4.28 -12.58 18.36
N THR A 307 3.95 -11.35 17.99
CA THR A 307 3.37 -10.31 18.85
C THR A 307 1.97 -9.98 18.37
N VAL A 308 1.09 -9.64 19.31
CA VAL A 308 -0.28 -9.22 19.04
C VAL A 308 -0.48 -7.88 19.71
N ALA A 309 -1.03 -6.92 18.97
CA ALA A 309 -1.41 -5.61 19.47
C ALA A 309 -2.85 -5.32 19.06
N GLU A 310 -3.59 -4.66 19.94
CA GLU A 310 -4.86 -4.02 19.64
C GLU A 310 -4.59 -2.52 19.61
N GLU A 311 -4.82 -1.88 18.46
CA GLU A 311 -4.56 -0.44 18.33
C GLU A 311 -5.64 0.36 19.06
N ASP A 312 -5.27 1.48 19.68
CA ASP A 312 -6.20 2.31 20.48
C ASP A 312 -7.45 2.72 19.70
N LEU A 313 -7.31 2.99 18.39
CA LEU A 313 -8.42 3.39 17.52
C LEU A 313 -9.32 2.21 17.12
N LEU A 314 -8.79 0.99 17.12
CA LEU A 314 -9.50 -0.25 16.80
C LEU A 314 -9.93 -1.04 18.04
N ARG A 315 -9.71 -0.50 19.23
CA ARG A 315 -10.07 -1.15 20.49
C ARG A 315 -11.54 -1.53 20.53
N GLY A 316 -11.81 -2.80 20.82
CA GLY A 316 -13.16 -3.37 20.93
C GLY A 316 -13.81 -3.74 19.60
N THR A 317 -13.10 -3.64 18.48
CA THR A 317 -13.63 -3.95 17.15
C THR A 317 -13.42 -5.41 16.72
N GLY A 318 -12.59 -6.16 17.44
CA GLY A 318 -12.19 -7.52 17.05
C GLY A 318 -11.08 -7.56 16.00
N ARG A 319 -10.44 -6.42 15.68
CA ARG A 319 -9.27 -6.34 14.80
C ARG A 319 -7.99 -6.24 15.62
N TYR A 320 -7.01 -7.06 15.26
CA TYR A 320 -5.73 -7.13 15.96
C TYR A 320 -4.57 -7.10 14.96
N ALA A 321 -3.59 -6.24 15.22
CA ALA A 321 -2.33 -6.29 14.50
C ALA A 321 -1.50 -7.47 15.02
N VAL A 322 -1.11 -8.39 14.13
CA VAL A 322 -0.23 -9.51 14.45
C VAL A 322 1.04 -9.38 13.64
N GLN A 323 2.17 -9.25 14.33
CA GLN A 323 3.49 -9.29 13.71
C GLN A 323 4.23 -10.55 14.11
N ALA A 324 4.96 -11.14 13.18
CA ALA A 324 5.76 -12.33 13.40
C ALA A 324 7.11 -12.18 12.72
N VAL A 325 8.18 -12.37 13.49
CA VAL A 325 9.56 -12.29 13.00
C VAL A 325 10.29 -13.59 13.27
N ARG A 326 10.93 -14.13 12.25
CA ARG A 326 11.88 -15.24 12.40
C ARG A 326 13.12 -14.75 13.14
N PRO A 327 13.50 -15.30 14.31
CA PRO A 327 14.65 -14.78 15.07
C PRO A 327 15.95 -14.72 14.26
N GLU A 328 16.18 -15.70 13.38
CA GLU A 328 17.38 -15.80 12.54
C GLU A 328 17.46 -14.68 11.48
N TYR A 329 16.36 -13.99 11.17
CA TYR A 329 16.37 -12.87 10.23
C TYR A 329 17.16 -11.66 10.76
N ALA A 330 17.39 -11.58 12.07
CA ALA A 330 18.26 -10.57 12.67
C ALA A 330 19.72 -10.69 12.16
N ASP A 331 20.17 -11.91 11.84
CA ASP A 331 21.52 -12.20 11.35
C ASP A 331 21.70 -11.89 9.85
N ASP A 332 20.63 -11.42 9.20
CA ASP A 332 20.58 -10.73 7.91
C ASP A 332 21.77 -9.78 7.67
N PRO A 333 22.81 -10.02 6.82
CA PRO A 333 23.87 -9.03 6.65
C PRO A 333 23.45 -7.81 5.82
N ARG A 334 22.32 -7.86 5.11
CA ARG A 334 21.84 -6.75 4.27
C ARG A 334 21.42 -5.57 5.13
N PRO A 335 21.75 -4.32 4.76
CA PRO A 335 21.39 -3.14 5.55
C PRO A 335 19.87 -3.03 5.76
N VAL A 336 19.45 -2.69 6.99
CA VAL A 336 18.07 -2.26 7.27
C VAL A 336 17.92 -0.83 6.76
N VAL A 337 16.97 -0.62 5.85
CA VAL A 337 16.68 0.69 5.25
C VAL A 337 15.37 1.29 5.74
N ALA A 338 14.49 0.48 6.31
CA ALA A 338 13.29 0.97 6.97
C ALA A 338 12.90 0.11 8.19
N SER A 339 12.50 0.81 9.24
CA SER A 339 11.88 0.26 10.46
C SER A 339 11.07 1.37 11.13
N ALA A 340 10.13 1.02 12.00
CA ALA A 340 9.37 1.99 12.80
C ALA A 340 10.28 2.94 13.62
N GLU A 341 11.49 2.51 13.97
CA GLU A 341 12.47 3.30 14.75
C GLU A 341 13.35 4.21 13.88
N SER A 342 13.51 3.90 12.60
CA SER A 342 14.46 4.59 11.70
C SER A 342 14.07 6.04 11.36
N GLY A 343 12.84 6.45 11.71
CA GLY A 343 12.27 7.72 11.28
C GLY A 343 12.01 7.77 9.77
N ARG A 344 11.28 8.80 9.32
CA ARG A 344 10.95 8.96 7.91
C ARG A 344 12.12 9.52 7.08
N PRO A 345 12.26 9.14 5.80
CA PRO A 345 13.38 9.57 4.97
C PRO A 345 13.28 11.05 4.61
N ARG A 346 14.14 11.87 5.23
CA ARG A 346 14.24 13.29 4.94
C ARG A 346 14.79 13.54 3.54
N LEU A 347 14.03 14.27 2.73
CA LEU A 347 14.49 14.74 1.42
C LEU A 347 15.49 15.88 1.58
N ASP A 348 16.60 15.80 0.83
CA ASP A 348 17.60 16.86 0.72
C ASP A 348 17.97 17.05 -0.76
N PRO A 349 17.80 18.25 -1.34
CA PRO A 349 18.10 18.51 -2.75
C PRO A 349 19.51 18.10 -3.19
N ARG A 350 20.52 18.31 -2.33
CA ARG A 350 21.91 18.00 -2.65
C ARG A 350 22.12 16.49 -2.68
N ALA A 351 21.65 15.78 -1.66
CA ALA A 351 21.70 14.32 -1.61
C ALA A 351 21.01 13.68 -2.83
N ILE A 352 19.87 14.23 -3.27
CA ILE A 352 19.17 13.77 -4.47
C ILE A 352 20.03 14.02 -5.72
N ALA A 353 20.57 15.22 -5.89
CA ALA A 353 21.43 15.56 -7.03
C ALA A 353 22.69 14.66 -7.10
N ASP A 354 23.35 14.43 -5.96
CA ASP A 354 24.52 13.55 -5.86
C ASP A 354 24.14 12.09 -6.19
N TRP A 355 22.99 11.64 -5.72
CA TRP A 355 22.46 10.30 -6.01
C TRP A 355 22.16 10.10 -7.49
N LEU A 356 21.62 11.12 -8.17
CA LEU A 356 21.40 11.12 -9.61
C LEU A 356 22.73 11.09 -10.38
N ALA A 357 23.69 11.93 -10.00
CA ALA A 357 25.01 12.00 -10.64
C ALA A 357 25.76 10.66 -10.55
N ALA A 358 25.68 9.97 -9.42
CA ALA A 358 26.29 8.66 -9.23
C ALA A 358 25.69 7.57 -10.13
N ARG A 359 24.40 7.66 -10.48
CA ARG A 359 23.67 6.64 -11.26
C ARG A 359 23.56 6.96 -12.73
N ARG A 360 23.76 8.22 -13.14
CA ARG A 360 23.70 8.66 -14.54
C ARG A 360 24.83 9.63 -14.89
N PRO A 361 26.11 9.23 -14.78
CA PRO A 361 27.25 10.14 -14.93
C PRO A 361 27.44 10.75 -16.33
N ALA A 362 26.81 10.17 -17.37
CA ALA A 362 26.93 10.61 -18.77
C ALA A 362 25.62 11.16 -19.37
N GLY A 363 24.55 11.27 -18.57
CA GLY A 363 23.23 11.70 -19.06
C GLY A 363 22.91 13.15 -18.70
N ARG A 364 21.97 13.78 -19.41
CA ARG A 364 21.41 15.07 -18.98
C ARG A 364 20.74 14.90 -17.61
N LEU A 365 21.14 15.72 -16.65
CA LEU A 365 20.58 15.80 -15.31
C LEU A 365 19.93 17.16 -15.08
N PRO A 366 19.03 17.30 -14.10
CA PRO A 366 18.51 18.61 -13.71
C PRO A 366 19.67 19.52 -13.28
N ASP A 367 19.67 20.76 -13.78
CA ASP A 367 20.57 21.82 -13.35
C ASP A 367 20.28 22.28 -11.91
N GLU A 368 19.07 21.99 -11.42
CA GLU A 368 18.58 22.36 -10.10
C GLU A 368 17.56 21.34 -9.60
N VAL A 369 17.64 21.02 -8.31
CA VAL A 369 16.66 20.21 -7.58
C VAL A 369 16.04 21.09 -6.51
N VAL A 370 14.71 21.14 -6.47
CA VAL A 370 13.95 21.99 -5.55
C VAL A 370 12.89 21.14 -4.85
N LEU A 371 12.85 21.17 -3.52
CA LEU A 371 11.72 20.62 -2.78
C LEU A 371 10.59 21.64 -2.76
N VAL A 372 9.37 21.17 -3.05
CA VAL A 372 8.18 22.03 -3.09
C VAL A 372 7.05 21.39 -2.28
N ASP A 373 6.25 22.24 -1.63
CA ASP A 373 5.03 21.81 -0.94
C ASP A 373 3.92 21.47 -1.94
N ALA A 374 3.97 22.07 -3.13
CA ALA A 374 3.03 21.89 -4.22
C ALA A 374 3.78 21.90 -5.56
N LEU A 375 3.54 20.91 -6.42
CA LEU A 375 4.05 20.98 -7.78
C LEU A 375 3.35 22.12 -8.55
N PRO A 376 4.07 22.93 -9.34
CA PRO A 376 3.47 24.03 -10.13
C PRO A 376 2.35 23.56 -11.09
N PRO A 377 1.48 24.42 -11.64
CA PRO A 377 0.56 24.01 -12.70
C PRO A 377 1.33 23.65 -13.99
N GLN A 378 0.78 22.74 -14.81
CA GLN A 378 1.34 22.49 -16.15
C GLN A 378 1.17 23.75 -17.01
N SER A 379 2.27 24.24 -17.58
CA SER A 379 2.33 25.44 -18.43
C SER A 379 1.90 25.18 -19.87
#